data_AF-A0A131ZST6-F1
#
_entry.id   AF-A0A131ZST6-F1
#
_cell.length_a   1.000
_cell.length_b   1.000
_cell.length_c   1.000
_cell.angle_alpha   90.00
_cell.angle_beta   90.00
_cell.angle_gamma   90.00
#
_symmetry.space_group_name_H-M   'P 1'
#
loop_
_entity.id
_entity.type
_entity.pdbx_description
1 polymer ?
#
loop_
_entity_poly.entity_id
_entity_poly.type
_entity_poly.pdbx_seq_one_letter_code
_entity_poly.pdbx_strand_id
1 'polypeptide(L)'
;MVAEENSKISDKGSDEDDNDSDESGLFDLIRKTSYQQTKIDKSKLNKATQEAINNRIRYNRELNTSIKNETNKKIESDFDPSTRTIKIDENETGSYLDQRQIDLELNSLNAKLIKAEMMNDRENMKKIQEKIEMMKKIHHNSSTKYVHKSISSYSKSSNDCYGEKSVKELYLESKALTSKGEAWRFAASTSKIRDADDEYEGNCQNSKKARLERDQSVFLKERSEDEKCLWCLERRAKHLLLKLPTEISENCYISLTPYRPCLPNICLLIAKHHFIRSSLDADLDTWVQIRQLMRKMSAFFDRAYDCTVLFMETFFMSKKRNQSRHHFVIECVPIENQFADSAKIYFYKAINESGKEWAINKKLIKLDKNPVTKKLPKGLPYFWVSIGPEFNGYAHIIEDEDHFDANFGLDIICSLYEIDSNVERSRKKENYDQQLERIKNFKQKWNNFI
;
A
#
# COMPACT_ATOMS: atom_id res chain seq x y z
N MET A 1 -16.00 21.50 -66.83
CA MET A 1 -14.68 21.00 -66.38
C MET A 1 -14.99 20.02 -65.25
N VAL A 2 -14.95 18.70 -65.44
CA VAL A 2 -13.86 17.83 -65.96
C VAL A 2 -12.67 17.86 -64.98
N ALA A 3 -12.32 16.76 -64.29
CA ALA A 3 -13.01 15.47 -64.13
C ALA A 3 -12.60 14.78 -62.83
N GLU A 4 -13.41 13.81 -62.36
CA GLU A 4 -12.97 12.73 -61.47
C GLU A 4 -12.70 11.49 -62.35
N GLU A 5 -11.61 10.76 -62.11
CA GLU A 5 -11.36 9.48 -62.79
C GLU A 5 -11.12 8.34 -61.79
N ASN A 6 -11.82 7.23 -62.02
CA ASN A 6 -11.73 5.98 -61.28
C ASN A 6 -11.62 4.82 -62.28
N SER A 7 -10.47 4.18 -62.38
CA SER A 7 -10.29 2.87 -63.01
C SER A 7 -9.18 2.11 -62.26
N LYS A 8 -9.47 0.97 -61.63
CA LYS A 8 -9.78 -0.37 -62.18
C LYS A 8 -8.56 -1.04 -62.84
N ILE A 9 -7.97 -1.95 -62.08
CA ILE A 9 -6.98 -2.96 -62.50
C ILE A 9 -7.72 -4.12 -63.21
N SER A 10 -7.06 -4.76 -64.17
CA SER A 10 -7.49 -6.04 -64.76
C SER A 10 -6.29 -6.86 -65.23
N ASP A 11 -6.26 -8.15 -64.91
CA ASP A 11 -5.16 -9.05 -65.24
C ASP A 11 -5.02 -9.39 -66.73
N LYS A 12 -3.80 -9.80 -67.11
CA LYS A 12 -3.51 -10.84 -68.12
C LYS A 12 -2.05 -11.27 -68.00
N GLY A 13 -1.76 -12.54 -68.29
CA GLY A 13 -0.40 -13.09 -68.34
C GLY A 13 -0.35 -14.36 -69.20
N SER A 14 0.87 -14.78 -69.56
CA SER A 14 1.21 -16.03 -70.25
C SER A 14 2.74 -16.24 -70.26
N ASP A 15 3.22 -17.43 -69.88
CA ASP A 15 3.84 -18.45 -70.75
C ASP A 15 4.74 -17.92 -71.92
N GLU A 16 5.98 -18.35 -72.23
CA GLU A 16 6.94 -19.43 -71.84
C GLU A 16 8.34 -19.02 -72.43
N ASP A 17 9.55 -19.51 -72.09
CA ASP A 17 10.19 -20.10 -70.89
C ASP A 17 11.75 -20.18 -71.07
N ASP A 18 12.50 -20.63 -70.04
CA ASP A 18 13.93 -21.09 -69.99
C ASP A 18 15.15 -20.27 -70.52
N ASN A 19 16.08 -19.96 -69.61
CA ASN A 19 17.54 -20.14 -69.78
C ASN A 19 18.28 -20.09 -68.43
N ASP A 20 18.69 -21.25 -67.91
CA ASP A 20 19.33 -21.42 -66.60
C ASP A 20 20.87 -21.52 -66.72
N SER A 21 21.62 -21.19 -65.64
CA SER A 21 22.78 -21.97 -65.12
C SER A 21 23.81 -21.19 -64.25
N ASP A 22 24.26 -19.99 -64.62
CA ASP A 22 25.50 -19.41 -64.06
C ASP A 22 25.40 -18.72 -62.68
N GLU A 23 24.29 -18.08 -62.30
CA GLU A 23 24.24 -17.31 -61.03
C GLU A 23 24.18 -18.18 -59.76
N SER A 24 23.65 -19.41 -59.88
CA SER A 24 23.36 -20.28 -58.73
C SER A 24 24.59 -20.62 -57.88
N GLY A 25 25.74 -20.85 -58.53
CA GLY A 25 27.00 -21.20 -57.87
C GLY A 25 27.59 -20.06 -57.02
N LEU A 26 27.40 -18.81 -57.43
CA LEU A 26 27.95 -17.64 -56.72
C LEU A 26 27.22 -17.40 -55.39
N PHE A 27 25.89 -17.40 -55.40
CA PHE A 27 25.08 -17.22 -54.20
C PHE A 27 25.30 -18.32 -53.18
N ASP A 28 25.45 -19.58 -53.63
CA ASP A 28 25.64 -20.71 -52.71
C ASP A 28 27.07 -20.74 -52.11
N LEU A 29 28.08 -20.20 -52.82
CA LEU A 29 29.42 -19.97 -52.27
C LEU A 29 29.41 -18.88 -51.18
N ILE A 30 28.74 -17.74 -51.44
CA ILE A 30 28.56 -16.63 -50.47
C ILE A 30 27.80 -17.11 -49.22
N ARG A 31 26.77 -17.93 -49.39
CA ARG A 31 26.01 -18.52 -48.28
C ARG A 31 26.87 -19.44 -47.41
N LYS A 32 27.76 -20.25 -48.02
CA LYS A 32 28.69 -21.16 -47.31
C LYS A 32 29.78 -20.41 -46.55
N THR A 33 30.40 -19.38 -47.12
CA THR A 33 31.42 -18.57 -46.43
C THR A 33 30.82 -17.80 -45.25
N SER A 34 29.66 -17.16 -45.44
CA SER A 34 28.93 -16.46 -44.37
C SER A 34 28.56 -17.39 -43.19
N TYR A 35 28.12 -18.62 -43.48
CA TYR A 35 27.84 -19.61 -42.44
C TYR A 35 29.10 -20.05 -41.68
N GLN A 36 30.24 -20.21 -42.37
CA GLN A 36 31.51 -20.52 -41.70
C GLN A 36 32.00 -19.36 -40.83
N GLN A 37 31.94 -18.12 -41.34
CA GLN A 37 32.34 -16.91 -40.61
C GLN A 37 31.54 -16.77 -39.31
N THR A 38 30.21 -16.82 -39.39
CA THR A 38 29.33 -16.70 -38.21
C THR A 38 29.49 -17.85 -37.21
N LYS A 39 29.91 -19.05 -37.65
CA LYS A 39 30.23 -20.18 -36.76
C LYS A 39 31.58 -19.98 -36.05
N ILE A 40 32.58 -19.46 -36.76
CA ILE A 40 33.89 -19.08 -36.19
C ILE A 40 33.70 -17.98 -35.14
N ASP A 41 32.96 -16.91 -35.45
CA ASP A 41 32.83 -15.77 -34.54
C ASP A 41 31.97 -16.07 -33.31
N LYS A 42 30.94 -16.93 -33.43
CA LYS A 42 30.24 -17.50 -32.27
C LYS A 42 31.18 -18.34 -31.39
N SER A 43 32.14 -19.07 -31.98
CA SER A 43 33.13 -19.84 -31.19
C SER A 43 34.13 -18.93 -30.46
N LYS A 44 34.53 -17.80 -31.05
CA LYS A 44 35.38 -16.78 -30.41
C LYS A 44 34.63 -16.10 -29.26
N LEU A 45 33.38 -15.68 -29.51
CA LEU A 45 32.53 -15.05 -28.50
C LEU A 45 32.32 -15.95 -27.28
N ASN A 46 32.04 -17.25 -27.50
CA ASN A 46 31.87 -18.22 -26.42
C ASN A 46 33.17 -18.47 -25.63
N LYS A 47 34.35 -18.39 -26.26
CA LYS A 47 35.63 -18.45 -25.53
C LYS A 47 35.84 -17.19 -24.68
N ALA A 48 35.62 -16.01 -25.24
CA ALA A 48 35.77 -14.74 -24.53
C ALA A 48 34.82 -14.61 -23.33
N THR A 49 33.56 -15.08 -23.43
CA THR A 49 32.63 -15.10 -22.29
C THR A 49 33.06 -16.12 -21.22
N GLN A 50 33.52 -17.31 -21.61
CA GLN A 50 34.05 -18.29 -20.66
C GLN A 50 35.29 -17.77 -19.91
N GLU A 51 36.17 -17.05 -20.60
CA GLU A 51 37.38 -16.46 -20.04
C GLU A 51 37.07 -15.28 -19.09
N ALA A 52 36.10 -14.43 -19.45
CA ALA A 52 35.58 -13.39 -18.55
C ALA A 52 34.93 -13.98 -17.27
N ILE A 53 34.20 -15.10 -17.39
CA ILE A 53 33.63 -15.82 -16.24
C ILE A 53 34.75 -16.39 -15.36
N ASN A 54 35.77 -17.02 -15.94
CA ASN A 54 36.91 -17.57 -15.21
C ASN A 54 37.70 -16.47 -14.46
N ASN A 55 37.95 -15.33 -15.10
CA ASN A 55 38.60 -14.18 -14.48
C ASN A 55 37.78 -13.60 -13.32
N ARG A 56 36.44 -13.55 -13.44
CA ARG A 56 35.56 -13.12 -12.35
C ARG A 56 35.53 -14.11 -11.18
N ILE A 57 35.59 -15.42 -11.45
CA ILE A 57 35.73 -16.46 -10.41
C ILE A 57 37.08 -16.33 -9.69
N ARG A 58 38.17 -16.07 -10.43
CA ARG A 58 39.51 -15.84 -9.87
C ARG A 58 39.54 -14.61 -8.96
N TYR A 59 39.09 -13.46 -9.45
CA TYR A 59 39.01 -12.22 -8.68
C TYR A 59 38.19 -12.38 -7.39
N ASN A 60 37.04 -13.07 -7.47
CA ASN A 60 36.22 -13.38 -6.30
C ASN A 60 36.93 -14.27 -5.28
N ARG A 61 37.79 -15.21 -5.70
CA ARG A 61 38.60 -16.02 -4.78
C ARG A 61 39.68 -15.19 -4.09
N GLU A 62 40.38 -14.36 -4.86
CA GLU A 62 41.45 -13.46 -4.38
C GLU A 62 40.89 -12.45 -3.35
N LEU A 63 39.72 -11.86 -3.61
CA LEU A 63 38.97 -11.03 -2.65
C LEU A 63 38.63 -11.78 -1.35
N ASN A 64 38.08 -12.99 -1.46
CA ASN A 64 37.74 -13.79 -0.28
C ASN A 64 38.97 -14.18 0.55
N THR A 65 40.13 -14.42 -0.07
CA THR A 65 41.39 -14.64 0.67
C THR A 65 41.88 -13.39 1.38
N SER A 66 41.82 -12.21 0.75
CA SER A 66 42.19 -10.94 1.40
C SER A 66 41.29 -10.63 2.59
N ILE A 67 39.96 -10.74 2.44
CA ILE A 67 39.00 -10.54 3.53
C ILE A 67 39.29 -11.49 4.70
N LYS A 68 39.57 -12.76 4.42
CA LYS A 68 39.86 -13.76 5.46
C LYS A 68 41.18 -13.46 6.21
N ASN A 69 42.18 -12.95 5.51
CA ASN A 69 43.45 -12.52 6.10
C ASN A 69 43.29 -11.24 6.93
N GLU A 70 42.46 -10.29 6.51
CA GLU A 70 42.11 -9.10 7.30
C GLU A 70 41.31 -9.45 8.57
N THR A 71 40.35 -10.38 8.49
CA THR A 71 39.63 -10.84 9.69
C THR A 71 40.55 -11.54 10.67
N ASN A 72 41.49 -12.36 10.20
CA ASN A 72 42.46 -13.02 11.07
C ASN A 72 43.39 -12.00 11.75
N LYS A 73 43.92 -11.02 11.01
CA LYS A 73 44.75 -9.94 11.59
C LYS A 73 44.03 -9.13 12.68
N LYS A 74 42.71 -8.90 12.54
CA LYS A 74 41.91 -8.23 13.58
C LYS A 74 41.65 -9.12 14.81
N ILE A 75 41.54 -10.43 14.62
CA ILE A 75 41.43 -11.39 15.73
C ILE A 75 42.76 -11.48 16.51
N GLU A 76 43.90 -11.31 15.82
CA GLU A 76 45.23 -11.27 16.45
C GLU A 76 45.56 -9.93 17.14
N SER A 77 44.97 -8.80 16.72
CA SER A 77 45.18 -7.50 17.38
C SER A 77 44.39 -7.31 18.69
N ASP A 78 43.27 -8.02 18.83
CA ASP A 78 42.26 -7.73 19.86
C ASP A 78 42.38 -8.64 21.10
N PHE A 79 43.47 -9.41 21.23
CA PHE A 79 43.67 -10.40 22.29
C PHE A 79 44.61 -9.90 23.42
N ASP A 80 44.07 -9.05 24.31
CA ASP A 80 44.74 -8.67 25.56
C ASP A 80 44.42 -9.69 26.69
N PRO A 81 45.41 -10.44 27.23
CA PRO A 81 45.15 -11.49 28.22
C PRO A 81 44.67 -11.02 29.60
N SER A 82 44.63 -9.71 29.85
CA SER A 82 44.51 -9.14 31.21
C SER A 82 43.09 -9.00 31.76
N THR A 83 42.03 -9.21 30.98
CA THR A 83 40.65 -8.91 31.41
C THR A 83 39.72 -10.12 31.57
N ARG A 84 38.98 -10.13 32.69
CA ARG A 84 37.83 -11.02 33.04
C ARG A 84 38.14 -12.43 33.58
N THR A 85 38.84 -12.50 34.71
CA THR A 85 38.46 -13.44 35.79
C THR A 85 37.44 -12.76 36.71
N ILE A 86 36.15 -12.89 36.39
CA ILE A 86 35.06 -12.47 37.29
C ILE A 86 34.82 -13.58 38.31
N LYS A 87 35.00 -13.28 39.60
CA LYS A 87 34.56 -14.16 40.69
C LYS A 87 33.04 -14.16 40.74
N ILE A 88 32.44 -15.33 40.94
CA ILE A 88 31.01 -15.46 41.19
C ILE A 88 30.82 -15.55 42.70
N ASP A 89 30.29 -14.50 43.32
CA ASP A 89 29.81 -14.56 44.69
C ASP A 89 28.39 -15.13 44.69
N GLU A 90 28.19 -16.22 45.42
CA GLU A 90 26.88 -16.83 45.62
C GLU A 90 26.10 -16.04 46.68
N ASN A 91 25.25 -15.07 46.26
CA ASN A 91 23.97 -14.67 46.89
C ASN A 91 23.42 -13.35 46.32
N GLU A 92 22.71 -13.40 45.18
CA GLU A 92 21.75 -12.33 44.82
C GLU A 92 20.56 -12.89 44.02
N THR A 93 19.34 -12.54 44.40
CA THR A 93 18.12 -13.21 43.94
C THR A 93 17.39 -12.46 42.82
N GLY A 94 17.47 -13.01 41.60
CA GLY A 94 16.49 -12.75 40.53
C GLY A 94 16.75 -11.54 39.64
N SER A 95 17.82 -11.59 38.83
CA SER A 95 17.99 -10.66 37.72
C SER A 95 17.06 -10.99 36.54
N TYR A 96 16.50 -9.96 35.90
CA TYR A 96 15.66 -10.09 34.71
C TYR A 96 16.56 -10.12 33.46
N LEU A 97 16.91 -11.31 32.99
CA LEU A 97 17.76 -11.53 31.81
C LEU A 97 17.20 -10.81 30.57
N ASP A 98 18.04 -9.99 29.90
CA ASP A 98 17.68 -9.35 28.63
C ASP A 98 17.47 -10.41 27.55
N GLN A 99 16.43 -10.27 26.74
CA GLN A 99 16.05 -11.28 25.76
C GLN A 99 17.12 -11.45 24.67
N ARG A 100 17.90 -10.38 24.38
CA ARG A 100 19.10 -10.47 23.52
C ARG A 100 20.19 -11.36 24.10
N GLN A 101 20.34 -11.40 25.43
CA GLN A 101 21.32 -12.28 26.08
C GLN A 101 20.88 -13.75 25.96
N ILE A 102 19.59 -14.02 26.14
CA ILE A 102 18.99 -15.35 25.92
C ILE A 102 19.22 -15.82 24.48
N ASP A 103 19.01 -14.95 23.48
CA ASP A 103 19.23 -15.26 22.06
C ASP A 103 20.73 -15.53 21.75
N LEU A 104 21.64 -14.73 22.31
CA LEU A 104 23.09 -14.90 22.15
C LEU A 104 23.58 -16.20 22.80
N GLU A 105 23.08 -16.54 23.99
CA GLU A 105 23.40 -17.79 24.68
C GLU A 105 22.83 -19.01 23.95
N LEU A 106 21.60 -18.93 23.44
CA LEU A 106 20.99 -19.98 22.62
C LEU A 106 21.78 -20.22 21.32
N ASN A 107 22.21 -19.15 20.64
CA ASN A 107 23.07 -19.24 19.46
C ASN A 107 24.45 -19.85 19.81
N SER A 108 25.05 -19.45 20.94
CA SER A 108 26.29 -20.04 21.45
C SER A 108 26.17 -21.54 21.73
N LEU A 109 25.05 -21.98 22.32
CA LEU A 109 24.77 -23.39 22.58
C LEU A 109 24.55 -24.19 21.28
N ASN A 110 23.82 -23.64 20.30
CA ASN A 110 23.65 -24.27 18.99
C ASN A 110 25.01 -24.45 18.26
N ALA A 111 25.87 -23.43 18.28
CA ALA A 111 27.21 -23.52 17.70
C ALA A 111 28.11 -24.56 18.43
N LYS A 112 27.98 -24.68 19.76
CA LYS A 112 28.65 -25.71 20.56
C LYS A 112 28.12 -27.11 20.26
N LEU A 113 26.83 -27.27 19.98
CA LEU A 113 26.23 -28.55 19.57
C LEU A 113 26.83 -29.02 18.23
N ILE A 114 26.83 -28.16 17.20
CA ILE A 114 27.42 -28.47 15.89
C ILE A 114 28.92 -28.83 16.02
N LYS A 115 29.67 -28.12 16.88
CA LYS A 115 31.07 -28.47 17.16
C LYS A 115 31.21 -29.85 17.84
N ALA A 116 30.32 -30.19 18.78
CA ALA A 116 30.32 -31.50 19.44
C ALA A 116 29.87 -32.65 18.50
N GLU A 117 28.95 -32.38 17.56
CA GLU A 117 28.58 -33.28 16.47
C GLU A 117 29.78 -33.57 15.55
N MET A 118 30.52 -32.53 15.13
CA MET A 118 31.75 -32.67 14.34
C MET A 118 32.88 -33.40 15.10
N MET A 119 32.87 -33.39 16.43
CA MET A 119 33.82 -34.11 17.29
C MET A 119 33.30 -35.49 17.73
N ASN A 120 32.05 -35.84 17.42
CA ASN A 120 31.37 -37.09 17.79
C ASN A 120 31.23 -37.34 19.31
N ASP A 121 31.31 -36.28 20.13
CA ASP A 121 31.27 -36.32 21.60
C ASP A 121 29.85 -36.56 22.15
N ARG A 122 29.40 -37.81 22.12
CA ARG A 122 27.99 -38.17 22.39
C ARG A 122 27.46 -37.75 23.77
N GLU A 123 28.31 -37.69 24.79
CA GLU A 123 27.89 -37.20 26.11
C GLU A 123 27.70 -35.68 26.16
N ASN A 124 28.60 -34.92 25.52
CA ASN A 124 28.54 -33.47 25.50
C ASN A 124 27.35 -33.00 24.66
N MET A 125 27.04 -33.70 23.55
CA MET A 125 25.84 -33.44 22.75
C MET A 125 24.56 -33.47 23.59
N LYS A 126 24.34 -34.51 24.41
CA LYS A 126 23.17 -34.60 25.32
C LYS A 126 23.11 -33.44 26.30
N LYS A 127 24.22 -33.19 27.02
CA LYS A 127 24.36 -32.11 28.02
C LYS A 127 24.14 -30.71 27.41
N ILE A 128 24.38 -30.53 26.11
CA ILE A 128 24.11 -29.29 25.37
C ILE A 128 22.64 -29.22 24.91
N GLN A 129 22.08 -30.32 24.40
CA GLN A 129 20.67 -30.41 23.98
C GLN A 129 19.71 -30.14 25.13
N GLU A 130 19.96 -30.69 26.32
CA GLU A 130 19.20 -30.44 27.55
C GLU A 130 19.19 -28.93 27.91
N LYS A 131 20.35 -28.26 27.83
CA LYS A 131 20.47 -26.81 28.09
C LYS A 131 19.75 -25.96 27.05
N ILE A 132 19.78 -26.36 25.78
CA ILE A 132 19.01 -25.73 24.70
C ILE A 132 17.50 -25.86 24.97
N GLU A 133 17.04 -27.00 25.47
CA GLU A 133 15.62 -27.20 25.80
C GLU A 133 15.17 -26.35 27.01
N MET A 134 16.01 -26.25 28.05
CA MET A 134 15.75 -25.37 29.20
C MET A 134 15.65 -23.89 28.78
N MET A 135 16.59 -23.38 27.97
CA MET A 135 16.54 -21.99 27.49
C MET A 135 15.37 -21.74 26.54
N LYS A 136 14.96 -22.72 25.72
CA LYS A 136 13.74 -22.62 24.90
C LYS A 136 12.47 -22.52 25.76
N LYS A 137 12.37 -23.24 26.87
CA LYS A 137 11.24 -23.13 27.83
C LYS A 137 11.17 -21.74 28.48
N ILE A 138 12.33 -21.17 28.83
CA ILE A 138 12.43 -19.79 29.36
C ILE A 138 11.99 -18.77 28.30
N HIS A 139 12.49 -18.88 27.06
CA HIS A 139 12.10 -18.00 25.96
C HIS A 139 10.60 -18.11 25.61
N HIS A 140 10.01 -19.31 25.67
CA HIS A 140 8.59 -19.49 25.36
C HIS A 140 7.68 -18.84 26.42
N ASN A 141 8.08 -18.88 27.70
CA ASN A 141 7.34 -18.26 28.81
C ASN A 141 7.46 -16.73 28.88
N SER A 142 8.51 -16.14 28.30
CA SER A 142 8.61 -14.68 28.11
C SER A 142 7.85 -14.20 26.87
N SER A 143 7.78 -15.02 25.82
CA SER A 143 7.08 -14.70 24.57
C SER A 143 5.55 -14.56 24.72
N THR A 144 4.92 -15.29 25.64
CA THR A 144 3.45 -15.34 25.80
C THR A 144 2.81 -14.11 26.47
N LYS A 145 3.60 -13.08 26.85
CA LYS A 145 3.09 -11.89 27.57
C LYS A 145 2.98 -10.59 26.74
N TYR A 146 3.28 -10.62 25.43
CA TYR A 146 3.33 -9.40 24.61
C TYR A 146 2.25 -9.31 23.52
N VAL A 147 1.11 -8.72 23.89
CA VAL A 147 0.19 -8.09 22.92
C VAL A 147 0.73 -6.69 22.59
N HIS A 148 0.99 -6.42 21.31
CA HIS A 148 1.27 -5.09 20.73
C HIS A 148 2.19 -4.15 21.57
N LYS A 149 3.44 -4.55 21.81
CA LYS A 149 4.48 -3.58 22.15
C LYS A 149 4.79 -2.74 20.90
N SER A 150 4.39 -1.47 20.90
CA SER A 150 4.83 -0.49 19.91
C SER A 150 6.35 -0.39 19.89
N ILE A 151 6.94 0.06 18.78
CA ILE A 151 8.40 0.05 18.55
C ILE A 151 9.10 0.86 19.64
N SER A 152 9.64 0.14 20.63
CA SER A 152 10.44 0.69 21.72
C SER A 152 11.86 0.94 21.21
N SER A 153 12.03 2.03 20.46
CA SER A 153 13.32 2.50 19.97
C SER A 153 14.29 2.69 21.14
N TYR A 154 15.29 1.81 21.23
CA TYR A 154 16.30 1.80 22.28
C TYR A 154 17.11 3.09 22.22
N SER A 155 16.96 3.98 23.20
CA SER A 155 17.63 5.27 23.22
C SER A 155 19.14 5.09 23.38
N LYS A 156 19.91 5.31 22.31
CA LYS A 156 21.37 5.46 22.41
C LYS A 156 21.71 6.73 23.18
N SER A 157 22.83 6.70 23.91
CA SER A 157 23.38 7.89 24.57
C SER A 157 23.77 8.95 23.55
N SER A 158 23.67 10.23 23.93
CA SER A 158 23.60 11.37 23.01
C SER A 158 24.92 11.84 22.39
N ASN A 159 26.03 11.12 22.57
CA ASN A 159 27.37 11.62 22.19
C ASN A 159 27.88 11.10 20.83
N ASP A 160 27.46 9.91 20.36
CA ASP A 160 28.05 9.27 19.18
C ASP A 160 27.37 9.71 17.86
N CYS A 161 27.42 11.01 17.56
CA CYS A 161 26.84 11.56 16.31
C CYS A 161 27.72 11.45 15.06
N TYR A 162 28.96 10.95 15.19
CA TYR A 162 29.96 10.84 14.10
C TYR A 162 30.10 9.44 13.48
N GLY A 163 29.21 8.49 13.81
CA GLY A 163 29.11 7.24 13.05
C GLY A 163 28.57 7.51 11.64
N GLU A 164 29.39 7.35 10.61
CA GLU A 164 28.94 7.38 9.21
C GLU A 164 27.83 6.34 9.01
N LYS A 165 26.62 6.81 8.70
CA LYS A 165 25.51 5.91 8.40
C LYS A 165 25.82 5.15 7.13
N SER A 166 25.84 3.82 7.21
CA SER A 166 26.02 2.97 6.04
C SER A 166 24.99 3.30 4.94
N VAL A 167 25.36 3.15 3.66
CA VAL A 167 24.44 3.42 2.54
C VAL A 167 23.12 2.64 2.66
N LYS A 168 23.17 1.43 3.24
CA LYS A 168 21.99 0.62 3.58
C LYS A 168 21.11 1.27 4.65
N GLU A 169 21.70 1.88 5.67
CA GLU A 169 20.96 2.61 6.71
C GLU A 169 20.36 3.90 6.16
N LEU A 170 21.11 4.67 5.36
CA LEU A 170 20.60 5.86 4.67
C LEU A 170 19.41 5.54 3.76
N TYR A 171 19.45 4.41 3.05
CA TYR A 171 18.35 3.90 2.22
C TYR A 171 17.11 3.45 3.02
N LEU A 172 17.31 2.96 4.26
CA LEU A 172 16.22 2.62 5.18
C LEU A 172 15.64 3.88 5.83
N GLU A 173 16.47 4.87 6.16
CA GLU A 173 16.02 6.17 6.66
C GLU A 173 15.22 6.93 5.60
N SER A 174 15.70 7.03 4.35
CA SER A 174 14.96 7.70 3.27
C SER A 174 13.63 7.03 2.92
N LYS A 175 13.52 5.71 3.12
CA LYS A 175 12.24 4.97 3.04
C LYS A 175 11.30 5.20 4.24
N ALA A 176 11.82 5.63 5.38
CA ALA A 176 11.06 5.96 6.58
C ALA A 176 10.72 7.45 6.70
N LEU A 177 11.38 8.31 5.92
CA LEU A 177 10.94 9.68 5.70
C LEU A 177 9.56 9.69 5.03
N THR A 178 8.78 10.71 5.38
CA THR A 178 7.55 11.07 4.67
C THR A 178 7.67 12.55 4.30
N SER A 179 7.05 12.98 3.21
CA SER A 179 7.10 14.40 2.78
C SER A 179 6.54 15.35 3.84
N LYS A 180 5.60 14.89 4.68
CA LYS A 180 5.17 15.60 5.89
C LYS A 180 6.33 15.77 6.88
N GLY A 181 7.09 14.72 7.16
CA GLY A 181 8.30 14.77 8.00
C GLY A 181 9.40 15.68 7.43
N GLU A 182 9.53 15.78 6.11
CA GLU A 182 10.44 16.72 5.45
C GLU A 182 9.97 18.18 5.59
N ALA A 183 8.68 18.45 5.41
CA ALA A 183 8.10 19.76 5.69
C ALA A 183 8.29 20.19 7.16
N TRP A 184 8.20 19.25 8.12
CA TRP A 184 8.55 19.52 9.52
C TRP A 184 10.04 19.81 9.72
N ARG A 185 10.96 19.13 9.00
CA ARG A 185 12.41 19.43 9.03
C ARG A 185 12.70 20.84 8.52
N PHE A 186 12.00 21.27 7.47
CA PHE A 186 12.08 22.64 6.94
C PHE A 186 11.54 23.66 7.95
N ALA A 187 10.31 23.50 8.43
CA ALA A 187 9.69 24.41 9.40
C ALA A 187 10.48 24.50 10.73
N ALA A 188 11.04 23.38 11.22
CA ALA A 188 11.90 23.35 12.41
C ALA A 188 13.32 23.91 12.18
N SER A 189 13.67 24.23 10.93
CA SER A 189 14.90 24.94 10.56
C SER A 189 14.63 26.43 10.37
N THR A 190 13.58 26.81 9.61
CA THR A 190 13.23 28.22 9.37
C THR A 190 12.80 28.95 10.64
N SER A 191 12.05 28.29 11.55
CA SER A 191 11.68 28.84 12.87
C SER A 191 12.87 29.10 13.83
N LYS A 192 14.11 28.87 13.40
CA LYS A 192 15.34 29.21 14.13
C LYS A 192 16.16 30.32 13.46
N ILE A 193 15.85 30.68 12.22
CA ILE A 193 16.39 31.86 11.55
C ILE A 193 15.70 33.06 12.18
N ARG A 194 16.46 34.01 12.74
CA ARG A 194 15.91 35.11 13.54
C ARG A 194 15.97 36.45 12.80
N ASP A 195 16.98 36.62 11.97
CA ASP A 195 17.27 37.83 11.21
C ASP A 195 17.26 37.49 9.72
N ALA A 196 16.85 38.43 8.86
CA ALA A 196 16.67 38.18 7.43
C ALA A 196 17.99 38.10 6.65
N ASP A 197 19.06 38.62 7.24
CA ASP A 197 20.41 38.69 6.65
C ASP A 197 21.28 37.47 7.02
N ASP A 198 20.74 36.50 7.79
CA ASP A 198 21.36 35.19 8.02
C ASP A 198 21.36 34.40 6.68
N GLU A 199 22.44 34.54 5.89
CA GLU A 199 22.56 33.89 4.58
C GLU A 199 22.28 32.37 4.65
N TYR A 200 21.50 31.90 3.67
CA TYR A 200 20.77 30.63 3.66
C TYR A 200 21.62 29.34 3.83
N GLU A 201 22.95 29.47 3.76
CA GLU A 201 23.91 28.35 3.74
C GLU A 201 24.56 28.05 5.11
N GLY A 202 24.65 29.04 6.02
CA GLY A 202 25.59 28.97 7.15
C GLY A 202 25.16 28.09 8.35
N ASN A 203 23.97 28.33 8.90
CA ASN A 203 23.66 28.01 10.31
C ASN A 203 23.13 26.58 10.56
N CYS A 204 23.80 25.55 10.00
CA CYS A 204 23.20 24.21 9.86
C CYS A 204 23.67 23.11 10.84
N GLN A 205 24.86 23.21 11.44
CA GLN A 205 25.59 22.01 11.91
C GLN A 205 25.16 21.44 13.30
N ASN A 206 25.10 22.25 14.36
CA ASN A 206 25.37 21.73 15.73
C ASN A 206 24.18 21.38 16.65
N SER A 207 22.96 21.10 16.15
CA SER A 207 21.85 20.68 17.06
C SER A 207 20.71 19.82 16.48
N LYS A 208 20.75 19.42 15.20
CA LYS A 208 19.49 19.14 14.46
C LYS A 208 18.88 17.74 14.61
N LYS A 209 19.62 16.69 15.00
CA LYS A 209 19.09 15.29 15.03
C LYS A 209 18.26 14.92 16.27
N ALA A 210 18.70 15.26 17.47
CA ALA A 210 18.17 14.70 18.72
C ALA A 210 16.73 15.14 19.10
N ARG A 211 16.07 16.01 18.32
CA ARG A 211 14.65 16.39 18.51
C ARG A 211 13.70 15.61 17.58
N LEU A 212 14.15 15.28 16.37
CA LEU A 212 13.39 14.60 15.31
C LEU A 212 12.79 13.24 15.73
N GLU A 213 13.53 12.44 16.51
CA GLU A 213 13.06 11.13 16.96
C GLU A 213 11.91 11.24 17.99
N ARG A 214 11.94 12.26 18.87
CA ARG A 214 10.79 12.55 19.74
C ARG A 214 9.57 12.94 18.91
N ASP A 215 9.74 13.81 17.93
CA ASP A 215 8.63 14.30 17.10
C ASP A 215 8.03 13.17 16.23
N GLN A 216 8.86 12.22 15.73
CA GLN A 216 8.35 10.98 15.12
C GLN A 216 7.57 10.10 16.12
N SER A 217 8.04 9.97 17.37
CA SER A 217 7.31 9.22 18.40
C SER A 217 5.95 9.88 18.73
N VAL A 218 5.87 11.21 18.68
CA VAL A 218 4.60 11.97 18.86
C VAL A 218 3.67 11.73 17.68
N PHE A 219 4.16 11.68 16.44
CA PHE A 219 3.35 11.30 15.28
C PHE A 219 2.82 9.87 15.33
N LEU A 220 3.54 8.94 15.96
CA LEU A 220 3.02 7.60 16.24
C LEU A 220 2.02 7.59 17.42
N LYS A 221 2.17 8.49 18.39
CA LYS A 221 1.23 8.71 19.50
C LYS A 221 -0.07 9.39 19.05
N GLU A 222 -0.06 10.12 17.94
CA GLU A 222 -1.26 10.64 17.24
C GLU A 222 -2.17 9.55 16.62
N ARG A 223 -1.81 8.26 16.81
CA ARG A 223 -2.63 7.07 16.56
C ARG A 223 -3.24 6.46 17.83
N SER A 224 -2.89 6.93 19.02
CA SER A 224 -3.42 6.47 20.32
C SER A 224 -4.26 7.56 20.99
N GLU A 225 -5.32 7.99 20.31
CA GLU A 225 -6.46 8.66 20.92
C GLU A 225 -7.69 7.79 20.67
N ASP A 226 -8.32 7.30 21.74
CA ASP A 226 -9.49 6.42 21.70
C ASP A 226 -10.79 7.16 21.34
N GLU A 227 -10.73 7.97 20.28
CA GLU A 227 -11.93 8.57 19.68
C GLU A 227 -12.93 7.47 19.31
N LYS A 228 -14.16 7.61 19.79
CA LYS A 228 -15.22 6.62 19.59
C LYS A 228 -15.79 6.72 18.16
N CYS A 229 -14.99 6.34 17.16
CA CYS A 229 -15.41 6.23 15.77
C CYS A 229 -16.75 5.48 15.67
N LEU A 230 -17.72 6.14 15.04
CA LEU A 230 -19.12 5.70 14.97
C LEU A 230 -19.33 4.53 13.99
N TRP A 231 -18.33 4.27 13.15
CA TRP A 231 -18.40 3.34 12.02
C TRP A 231 -17.86 1.93 12.34
N CYS A 232 -17.31 1.73 13.54
CA CYS A 232 -16.92 0.41 14.05
C CYS A 232 -18.12 -0.54 14.11
N LEU A 233 -17.96 -1.79 13.65
CA LEU A 233 -19.01 -2.82 13.67
C LEU A 233 -19.58 -3.05 15.08
N GLU A 234 -18.74 -3.01 16.12
CA GLU A 234 -19.10 -3.18 17.53
C GLU A 234 -20.11 -2.15 18.05
N ARG A 235 -20.02 -0.90 17.55
CA ARG A 235 -20.79 0.25 18.06
C ARG A 235 -22.03 0.54 17.22
N ARG A 236 -22.16 -0.11 16.06
CA ARG A 236 -23.29 0.10 15.15
C ARG A 236 -24.51 -0.67 15.62
N ALA A 237 -25.69 -0.04 15.54
CA ALA A 237 -26.93 -0.70 15.91
C ALA A 237 -27.20 -1.92 15.01
N LYS A 238 -27.26 -3.12 15.61
CA LYS A 238 -27.38 -4.41 14.89
C LYS A 238 -28.58 -4.46 13.94
N HIS A 239 -29.64 -3.69 14.20
CA HIS A 239 -30.80 -3.62 13.32
C HIS A 239 -30.48 -2.97 11.96
N LEU A 240 -29.47 -2.08 11.84
CA LEU A 240 -29.06 -1.46 10.57
C LEU A 240 -28.24 -2.40 9.66
N LEU A 241 -27.64 -3.48 10.20
CA LEU A 241 -26.72 -4.36 9.47
C LEU A 241 -27.47 -5.30 8.52
N LEU A 242 -27.03 -5.43 7.27
CA LEU A 242 -27.55 -6.45 6.36
C LEU A 242 -26.91 -7.82 6.64
N LYS A 243 -27.65 -8.90 6.38
CA LYS A 243 -27.08 -10.26 6.31
C LYS A 243 -26.33 -10.42 4.99
N LEU A 244 -25.17 -11.06 5.02
CA LEU A 244 -24.33 -11.36 3.86
C LEU A 244 -23.69 -12.74 4.04
N PRO A 245 -23.38 -13.47 2.96
CA PRO A 245 -22.55 -14.68 3.03
C PRO A 245 -21.15 -14.35 3.56
N THR A 246 -20.61 -15.21 4.43
CA THR A 246 -19.33 -14.98 5.13
C THR A 246 -18.17 -14.75 4.16
N GLU A 247 -18.09 -15.55 3.09
CA GLU A 247 -17.05 -15.52 2.05
C GLU A 247 -16.84 -14.15 1.40
N ILE A 248 -17.92 -13.38 1.23
CA ILE A 248 -17.93 -12.10 0.50
C ILE A 248 -17.92 -10.92 1.49
N SER A 249 -18.22 -11.19 2.76
CA SER A 249 -18.29 -10.19 3.84
C SER A 249 -17.18 -10.35 4.87
N GLU A 250 -16.02 -10.88 4.46
CA GLU A 250 -14.85 -11.07 5.33
C GLU A 250 -14.30 -9.73 5.83
N ASN A 251 -13.88 -8.82 4.93
CA ASN A 251 -13.27 -7.55 5.30
C ASN A 251 -14.25 -6.37 5.37
N CYS A 252 -15.42 -6.49 4.74
CA CYS A 252 -16.42 -5.42 4.64
C CYS A 252 -17.81 -5.88 5.08
N TYR A 253 -18.65 -4.93 5.48
CA TYR A 253 -20.06 -5.13 5.79
C TYR A 253 -20.92 -4.04 5.13
N ILE A 254 -22.20 -4.34 4.90
CA ILE A 254 -23.18 -3.38 4.36
C ILE A 254 -24.22 -3.05 5.42
N SER A 255 -24.59 -1.78 5.51
CA SER A 255 -25.57 -1.32 6.47
C SER A 255 -26.28 -0.05 6.02
N LEU A 256 -27.57 0.07 6.38
CA LEU A 256 -28.41 1.22 6.04
C LEU A 256 -27.98 2.49 6.81
N THR A 257 -28.44 3.64 6.31
CA THR A 257 -28.26 4.97 6.93
C THR A 257 -29.05 5.11 8.24
N PRO A 258 -28.43 5.63 9.33
CA PRO A 258 -29.10 5.87 10.61
C PRO A 258 -29.86 7.21 10.68
N TYR A 259 -29.65 8.09 9.71
CA TYR A 259 -30.34 9.37 9.54
C TYR A 259 -31.51 9.20 8.57
N ARG A 260 -32.44 10.17 8.54
CA ARG A 260 -33.43 10.28 7.45
C ARG A 260 -32.67 10.58 6.15
N PRO A 261 -32.67 9.69 5.14
CA PRO A 261 -31.92 9.89 3.91
C PRO A 261 -32.66 10.80 2.91
N CYS A 262 -31.92 11.48 2.03
CA CYS A 262 -32.48 12.22 0.88
C CYS A 262 -33.28 11.31 -0.07
N LEU A 263 -32.77 10.11 -0.37
CA LEU A 263 -33.43 9.10 -1.20
C LEU A 263 -33.76 7.81 -0.41
N PRO A 264 -34.80 7.05 -0.81
CA PRO A 264 -35.12 5.79 -0.15
C PRO A 264 -33.96 4.79 -0.26
N ASN A 265 -33.80 3.96 0.77
CA ASN A 265 -32.91 2.78 0.76
C ASN A 265 -31.40 3.01 0.54
N ILE A 266 -30.87 4.23 0.76
CA ILE A 266 -29.41 4.48 0.76
C ILE A 266 -28.70 3.50 1.71
N CYS A 267 -27.72 2.79 1.16
CA CYS A 267 -26.88 1.83 1.85
C CYS A 267 -25.44 2.35 1.97
N LEU A 268 -24.70 1.86 2.95
CA LEU A 268 -23.30 2.20 3.18
C LEU A 268 -22.46 0.90 3.23
N LEU A 269 -21.43 0.82 2.40
CA LEU A 269 -20.47 -0.29 2.34
C LEU A 269 -19.19 0.13 3.09
N ILE A 270 -18.84 -0.60 4.14
CA ILE A 270 -17.88 -0.14 5.17
C ILE A 270 -16.92 -1.26 5.56
N ALA A 271 -15.64 -0.91 5.79
CA ALA A 271 -14.64 -1.86 6.28
C ALA A 271 -14.91 -2.24 7.76
N LYS A 272 -14.60 -3.48 8.14
CA LYS A 272 -14.65 -3.90 9.56
C LYS A 272 -13.51 -3.33 10.40
N HIS A 273 -12.41 -2.90 9.77
CA HIS A 273 -11.14 -2.57 10.42
C HIS A 273 -10.61 -1.19 10.01
N HIS A 274 -10.16 -0.40 11.00
CA HIS A 274 -9.51 0.91 10.83
C HIS A 274 -8.18 0.91 10.04
N PHE A 275 -7.73 -0.25 9.53
CA PHE A 275 -6.56 -0.32 8.65
C PHE A 275 -6.82 0.42 7.34
N ILE A 276 -7.99 0.16 6.74
CA ILE A 276 -8.45 0.72 5.47
C ILE A 276 -9.23 2.01 5.75
N ARG A 277 -8.69 3.15 5.31
CA ARG A 277 -9.32 4.48 5.49
C ARG A 277 -10.03 4.97 4.23
N SER A 278 -9.66 4.43 3.08
CA SER A 278 -10.05 4.87 1.75
C SER A 278 -10.02 3.70 0.75
N SER A 279 -10.73 3.80 -0.38
CA SER A 279 -10.57 2.84 -1.51
C SER A 279 -9.12 2.67 -1.93
N LEU A 280 -8.32 3.75 -1.86
CA LEU A 280 -6.92 3.72 -2.27
C LEU A 280 -6.02 2.98 -1.27
N ASP A 281 -6.40 2.90 0.00
CA ASP A 281 -5.66 2.10 1.00
C ASP A 281 -5.96 0.60 0.89
N ALA A 282 -7.06 0.20 0.24
CA ALA A 282 -7.44 -1.20 0.13
C ALA A 282 -6.45 -2.04 -0.71
N ASP A 283 -6.17 -3.25 -0.22
CA ASP A 283 -5.40 -4.26 -0.94
C ASP A 283 -6.19 -4.86 -2.11
N LEU A 284 -5.49 -5.52 -3.04
CA LEU A 284 -6.09 -6.01 -4.30
C LEU A 284 -7.26 -6.98 -4.06
N ASP A 285 -7.10 -7.91 -3.12
CA ASP A 285 -8.11 -8.94 -2.84
C ASP A 285 -9.33 -8.34 -2.12
N THR A 286 -9.10 -7.42 -1.17
CA THR A 286 -10.16 -6.63 -0.54
C THR A 286 -10.91 -5.78 -1.57
N TRP A 287 -10.22 -5.23 -2.58
CA TRP A 287 -10.85 -4.50 -3.69
C TRP A 287 -11.60 -5.42 -4.69
N VAL A 288 -11.29 -6.73 -4.72
CA VAL A 288 -12.12 -7.73 -5.40
C VAL A 288 -13.38 -8.03 -4.58
N GLN A 289 -13.27 -8.23 -3.26
CA GLN A 289 -14.43 -8.41 -2.36
C GLN A 289 -15.39 -7.20 -2.43
N ILE A 290 -14.86 -5.97 -2.33
CA ILE A 290 -15.63 -4.71 -2.48
C ILE A 290 -16.40 -4.68 -3.80
N ARG A 291 -15.75 -4.96 -4.93
CA ARG A 291 -16.45 -4.96 -6.24
C ARG A 291 -17.47 -6.08 -6.38
N GLN A 292 -17.24 -7.25 -5.77
CA GLN A 292 -18.25 -8.32 -5.73
C GLN A 292 -19.50 -7.88 -4.94
N LEU A 293 -19.32 -7.21 -3.79
CA LEU A 293 -20.42 -6.61 -3.03
C LEU A 293 -21.16 -5.55 -3.84
N MET A 294 -20.45 -4.64 -4.53
CA MET A 294 -21.06 -3.62 -5.38
C MET A 294 -21.87 -4.24 -6.54
N ARG A 295 -21.38 -5.32 -7.18
CA ARG A 295 -22.14 -6.04 -8.22
C ARG A 295 -23.39 -6.71 -7.66
N LYS A 296 -23.32 -7.35 -6.49
CA LYS A 296 -24.49 -7.95 -5.82
C LYS A 296 -25.52 -6.88 -5.42
N MET A 297 -25.08 -5.73 -4.92
CA MET A 297 -25.95 -4.59 -4.62
C MET A 297 -26.64 -4.05 -5.88
N SER A 298 -25.91 -3.90 -6.99
CA SER A 298 -26.47 -3.46 -8.26
C SER A 298 -27.57 -4.41 -8.75
N ALA A 299 -27.28 -5.72 -8.78
CA ALA A 299 -28.23 -6.75 -9.20
C ALA A 299 -29.43 -6.93 -8.25
N PHE A 300 -29.32 -6.50 -6.99
CA PHE A 300 -30.44 -6.47 -6.05
C PHE A 300 -31.39 -5.30 -6.37
N PHE A 301 -30.87 -4.08 -6.46
CA PHE A 301 -31.70 -2.89 -6.69
C PHE A 301 -32.38 -2.89 -8.06
N ASP A 302 -31.68 -3.39 -9.08
CA ASP A 302 -32.21 -3.72 -10.40
C ASP A 302 -33.48 -4.60 -10.28
N ARG A 303 -33.35 -5.82 -9.73
CA ARG A 303 -34.47 -6.77 -9.62
C ARG A 303 -35.57 -6.39 -8.63
N ALA A 304 -35.24 -5.69 -7.55
CA ALA A 304 -36.16 -5.45 -6.43
C ALA A 304 -36.84 -4.08 -6.46
N TYR A 305 -36.34 -3.14 -7.28
CA TYR A 305 -36.81 -1.75 -7.33
C TYR A 305 -36.72 -1.08 -8.73
N ASP A 306 -36.15 -1.71 -9.77
CA ASP A 306 -35.86 -1.09 -11.08
C ASP A 306 -34.94 0.15 -10.98
N CYS A 307 -33.96 0.07 -10.07
CA CYS A 307 -33.01 1.15 -9.78
C CYS A 307 -31.57 0.77 -10.12
N THR A 308 -30.88 1.66 -10.85
CA THR A 308 -29.43 1.66 -10.98
C THR A 308 -28.79 2.12 -9.66
N VAL A 309 -27.70 1.48 -9.24
CA VAL A 309 -26.94 1.93 -8.05
C VAL A 309 -25.80 2.85 -8.47
N LEU A 310 -25.74 4.01 -7.83
CA LEU A 310 -24.59 4.91 -7.82
C LEU A 310 -23.74 4.61 -6.58
N PHE A 311 -22.44 4.46 -6.78
CA PHE A 311 -21.44 4.27 -5.73
C PHE A 311 -20.52 5.48 -5.69
N MET A 312 -20.26 6.04 -4.51
CA MET A 312 -19.36 7.17 -4.36
C MET A 312 -18.60 7.17 -3.03
N GLU A 313 -17.47 7.87 -3.01
CA GLU A 313 -16.62 8.07 -1.83
C GLU A 313 -16.00 9.47 -1.88
N THR A 314 -16.11 10.21 -0.79
CA THR A 314 -15.38 11.46 -0.55
C THR A 314 -14.34 11.21 0.54
N PHE A 315 -13.06 11.43 0.25
CA PHE A 315 -11.97 11.17 1.17
C PHE A 315 -11.05 12.39 1.30
N PHE A 316 -10.91 12.88 2.54
CA PHE A 316 -10.03 14.00 2.90
C PHE A 316 -8.74 13.47 3.58
N MET A 317 -7.69 14.28 3.67
CA MET A 317 -6.57 14.06 4.60
C MET A 317 -6.90 14.62 5.99
N SER A 318 -7.65 15.73 6.08
CA SER A 318 -8.00 16.34 7.35
C SER A 318 -8.90 15.45 8.22
N LYS A 319 -8.37 15.03 9.37
CA LYS A 319 -9.11 14.33 10.45
C LYS A 319 -10.45 15.02 10.81
N LYS A 320 -10.51 16.35 10.67
CA LYS A 320 -11.67 17.18 11.02
C LYS A 320 -12.79 17.14 9.97
N ARG A 321 -12.44 17.04 8.68
CA ARG A 321 -13.40 17.01 7.56
C ARG A 321 -13.86 15.60 7.20
N ASN A 322 -13.02 14.59 7.44
CA ASN A 322 -13.40 13.18 7.31
C ASN A 322 -14.51 12.79 8.31
N GLN A 323 -15.76 12.82 7.83
CA GLN A 323 -16.94 12.33 8.54
C GLN A 323 -16.80 10.87 9.01
N SER A 324 -15.97 10.09 8.32
CA SER A 324 -15.68 8.70 8.66
C SER A 324 -14.68 8.50 9.80
N ARG A 325 -13.95 9.56 10.22
CA ARG A 325 -12.89 9.56 11.25
C ARG A 325 -12.07 8.25 11.24
N HIS A 326 -11.40 8.02 10.10
CA HIS A 326 -10.53 6.86 9.79
C HIS A 326 -11.19 5.53 9.38
N HIS A 327 -12.49 5.46 9.07
CA HIS A 327 -13.06 4.31 8.35
C HIS A 327 -13.20 4.55 6.84
N PHE A 328 -12.95 3.50 6.06
CA PHE A 328 -13.43 3.39 4.69
C PHE A 328 -14.97 3.28 4.64
N VAL A 329 -15.61 4.14 3.85
CA VAL A 329 -17.07 4.21 3.64
C VAL A 329 -17.34 4.54 2.17
N ILE A 330 -17.99 3.62 1.45
CA ILE A 330 -18.63 3.90 0.15
C ILE A 330 -20.12 4.11 0.39
N GLU A 331 -20.67 5.17 -0.16
CA GLU A 331 -22.11 5.44 -0.18
C GLU A 331 -22.74 4.81 -1.43
N CYS A 332 -23.77 4.00 -1.22
CA CYS A 332 -24.50 3.27 -2.25
C CYS A 332 -25.91 3.86 -2.36
N VAL A 333 -26.11 4.75 -3.33
CA VAL A 333 -27.37 5.47 -3.55
C VAL A 333 -28.13 4.82 -4.72
N PRO A 334 -29.32 4.25 -4.51
CA PRO A 334 -30.17 3.80 -5.61
C PRO A 334 -30.80 5.02 -6.29
N ILE A 335 -30.72 5.07 -7.62
CA ILE A 335 -31.39 6.04 -8.49
C ILE A 335 -32.22 5.29 -9.52
N GLU A 336 -33.34 5.86 -9.96
CA GLU A 336 -34.18 5.22 -10.99
C GLU A 336 -33.43 5.16 -12.33
N ASN A 337 -33.70 4.11 -13.10
CA ASN A 337 -33.02 3.87 -14.37
C ASN A 337 -33.15 5.04 -15.38
N GLN A 338 -34.22 5.83 -15.31
CA GLN A 338 -34.42 7.04 -16.11
C GLN A 338 -33.40 8.15 -15.81
N PHE A 339 -32.99 8.31 -14.55
CA PHE A 339 -32.04 9.35 -14.14
C PHE A 339 -30.57 8.94 -14.31
N ALA A 340 -30.29 7.68 -14.68
CA ALA A 340 -28.93 7.15 -14.73
C ALA A 340 -28.02 7.84 -15.77
N ASP A 341 -28.55 8.31 -16.90
CA ASP A 341 -27.79 9.08 -17.89
C ASP A 341 -27.69 10.57 -17.54
N SER A 342 -28.77 11.18 -17.05
CA SER A 342 -28.76 12.55 -16.51
C SER A 342 -27.74 12.70 -15.38
N ALA A 343 -27.63 11.72 -14.48
CA ALA A 343 -26.63 11.69 -13.42
C ALA A 343 -25.20 11.77 -13.97
N LYS A 344 -24.87 11.04 -15.05
CA LYS A 344 -23.52 11.11 -15.68
C LYS A 344 -23.22 12.54 -16.16
N ILE A 345 -24.20 13.22 -16.75
CA ILE A 345 -24.06 14.61 -17.24
C ILE A 345 -23.92 15.59 -16.05
N TYR A 346 -24.74 15.45 -15.01
CA TYR A 346 -24.71 16.31 -13.83
C TYR A 346 -23.38 16.18 -13.08
N PHE A 347 -22.90 14.95 -12.84
CA PHE A 347 -21.58 14.72 -12.23
C PHE A 347 -20.43 15.21 -13.11
N TYR A 348 -20.49 15.03 -14.44
CA TYR A 348 -19.49 15.57 -15.35
C TYR A 348 -19.41 17.11 -15.29
N LYS A 349 -20.57 17.78 -15.29
CA LYS A 349 -20.65 19.24 -15.17
C LYS A 349 -20.12 19.71 -13.80
N ALA A 350 -20.70 19.20 -12.72
CA ALA A 350 -20.38 19.61 -11.36
C ALA A 350 -18.90 19.39 -11.00
N ILE A 351 -18.26 18.29 -11.45
CA ILE A 351 -16.83 18.06 -11.20
C ILE A 351 -15.95 19.09 -11.92
N ASN A 352 -16.29 19.48 -13.16
CA ASN A 352 -15.52 20.49 -13.90
C ASN A 352 -15.72 21.92 -13.33
N GLU A 353 -16.92 22.23 -12.85
CA GLU A 353 -17.23 23.49 -12.17
C GLU A 353 -16.64 23.55 -10.74
N SER A 354 -16.52 22.40 -10.05
CA SER A 354 -15.95 22.31 -8.71
C SER A 354 -14.43 22.55 -8.66
N GLY A 355 -13.95 23.01 -7.50
CA GLY A 355 -12.52 23.30 -7.28
C GLY A 355 -12.03 24.54 -8.02
N LYS A 356 -10.80 24.96 -7.69
CA LYS A 356 -10.19 26.20 -8.23
C LYS A 356 -10.05 26.12 -9.76
N GLU A 357 -10.17 27.27 -10.42
CA GLU A 357 -9.97 27.41 -11.87
C GLU A 357 -8.55 27.00 -12.28
N TRP A 358 -7.57 27.38 -11.46
CA TRP A 358 -6.14 27.14 -11.66
C TRP A 358 -5.65 25.92 -10.85
N ALA A 359 -6.33 24.78 -11.03
CA ALA A 359 -5.92 23.51 -10.43
C ALA A 359 -4.68 22.91 -11.12
N ILE A 360 -3.81 22.24 -10.36
CA ILE A 360 -2.59 21.60 -10.90
C ILE A 360 -2.95 20.24 -11.53
N ASN A 361 -3.82 19.49 -10.87
CA ASN A 361 -4.32 18.20 -11.32
C ASN A 361 -5.50 18.37 -12.29
N LYS A 362 -5.67 17.40 -13.19
CA LYS A 362 -6.84 17.36 -14.09
C LYS A 362 -8.11 17.18 -13.26
N LYS A 363 -9.01 18.18 -13.28
CA LYS A 363 -10.27 18.17 -12.52
C LYS A 363 -11.08 16.89 -12.69
N LEU A 364 -11.20 16.37 -13.92
CA LEU A 364 -12.00 15.17 -14.21
C LEU A 364 -11.15 14.05 -14.80
N ILE A 365 -11.14 12.91 -14.10
CA ILE A 365 -10.47 11.66 -14.49
C ILE A 365 -11.57 10.62 -14.77
N LYS A 366 -11.67 10.12 -16.00
CA LYS A 366 -12.61 9.04 -16.33
C LYS A 366 -12.09 7.69 -15.79
N LEU A 367 -12.99 6.87 -15.23
CA LEU A 367 -12.62 5.59 -14.62
C LEU A 367 -12.62 4.42 -15.61
N ASP A 368 -13.39 4.48 -16.70
CA ASP A 368 -13.31 3.54 -17.85
C ASP A 368 -13.27 2.05 -17.46
N LYS A 369 -14.18 1.61 -16.57
CA LYS A 369 -14.27 0.24 -16.01
C LYS A 369 -13.02 -0.22 -15.22
N ASN A 370 -12.02 0.65 -15.04
CA ASN A 370 -10.82 0.40 -14.25
C ASN A 370 -11.06 0.74 -12.77
N PRO A 371 -10.39 0.05 -11.84
CA PRO A 371 -10.49 0.35 -10.43
C PRO A 371 -9.84 1.72 -10.12
N VAL A 372 -10.43 2.47 -9.19
CA VAL A 372 -9.93 3.78 -8.74
C VAL A 372 -8.46 3.69 -8.28
N THR A 373 -8.09 2.56 -7.66
CA THR A 373 -6.72 2.22 -7.22
C THR A 373 -5.66 2.17 -8.32
N LYS A 374 -6.04 2.16 -9.60
CA LYS A 374 -5.13 2.30 -10.75
C LYS A 374 -5.12 3.69 -11.39
N LYS A 375 -6.12 4.53 -11.10
CA LYS A 375 -6.35 5.84 -11.75
C LYS A 375 -5.95 7.02 -10.85
N LEU A 376 -5.98 6.86 -9.53
CA LEU A 376 -5.56 7.88 -8.56
C LEU A 376 -4.31 7.44 -7.76
N PRO A 377 -3.39 8.37 -7.41
CA PRO A 377 -2.27 8.08 -6.52
C PRO A 377 -2.73 7.99 -5.05
N LYS A 378 -2.11 7.10 -4.26
CA LYS A 378 -2.37 7.01 -2.82
C LYS A 378 -1.84 8.27 -2.09
N GLY A 379 -2.55 8.71 -1.04
CA GLY A 379 -2.10 9.79 -0.16
C GLY A 379 -2.50 11.22 -0.57
N LEU A 380 -3.32 11.38 -1.62
CA LEU A 380 -4.04 12.63 -1.91
C LEU A 380 -5.53 12.50 -1.51
N PRO A 381 -6.21 13.60 -1.17
CA PRO A 381 -7.66 13.59 -0.97
C PRO A 381 -8.37 13.59 -2.32
N TYR A 382 -9.55 12.98 -2.38
CA TYR A 382 -10.27 12.74 -3.63
C TYR A 382 -11.78 12.60 -3.44
N PHE A 383 -12.50 12.74 -4.55
CA PHE A 383 -13.88 12.30 -4.72
C PHE A 383 -13.94 11.35 -5.92
N TRP A 384 -14.73 10.26 -5.83
CA TRP A 384 -15.13 9.51 -7.03
C TRP A 384 -16.57 9.06 -6.99
N VAL A 385 -17.13 8.89 -8.18
CA VAL A 385 -18.49 8.44 -8.45
C VAL A 385 -18.48 7.39 -9.56
N SER A 386 -19.27 6.34 -9.40
CA SER A 386 -19.41 5.23 -10.33
C SER A 386 -20.87 4.82 -10.46
N ILE A 387 -21.38 4.68 -11.68
CA ILE A 387 -22.79 4.45 -11.96
C ILE A 387 -22.98 3.07 -12.60
N GLY A 388 -23.84 2.25 -11.97
CA GLY A 388 -24.29 0.97 -12.48
C GLY A 388 -23.27 -0.18 -12.44
N PRO A 389 -23.66 -1.38 -12.90
CA PRO A 389 -22.88 -2.62 -12.79
C PRO A 389 -21.65 -2.67 -13.71
N GLU A 390 -21.52 -1.73 -14.66
CA GLU A 390 -20.34 -1.57 -15.52
C GLU A 390 -19.15 -0.89 -14.80
N PHE A 391 -19.42 -0.17 -13.72
CA PHE A 391 -18.47 0.73 -13.05
C PHE A 391 -17.88 1.82 -13.97
N ASN A 392 -18.74 2.42 -14.79
CA ASN A 392 -18.41 3.64 -15.53
C ASN A 392 -18.57 4.85 -14.59
N GLY A 393 -17.61 5.78 -14.60
CA GLY A 393 -17.59 6.84 -13.60
C GLY A 393 -16.48 7.85 -13.75
N TYR A 394 -16.42 8.77 -12.79
CA TYR A 394 -15.48 9.89 -12.73
C TYR A 394 -14.79 9.94 -11.37
N ALA A 395 -13.57 10.46 -11.37
CA ALA A 395 -12.83 10.82 -10.17
C ALA A 395 -12.26 12.24 -10.28
N HIS A 396 -12.10 12.87 -9.12
CA HIS A 396 -11.59 14.22 -8.91
C HIS A 396 -10.54 14.16 -7.80
N ILE A 397 -9.37 14.78 -8.01
CA ILE A 397 -8.39 14.99 -6.96
C ILE A 397 -8.73 16.31 -6.28
N ILE A 398 -9.01 16.27 -4.98
CA ILE A 398 -9.36 17.47 -4.20
C ILE A 398 -8.03 18.17 -3.87
N GLU A 399 -7.87 19.41 -4.30
CA GLU A 399 -6.66 20.21 -3.97
C GLU A 399 -6.89 21.17 -2.79
N ASP A 400 -8.11 21.68 -2.66
CA ASP A 400 -8.53 22.51 -1.55
C ASP A 400 -9.61 21.78 -0.76
N GLU A 401 -9.23 21.14 0.34
CA GLU A 401 -10.18 20.43 1.19
C GLU A 401 -11.22 21.37 1.79
N ASP A 402 -10.83 22.61 2.12
CA ASP A 402 -11.66 23.48 2.95
C ASP A 402 -12.87 24.06 2.21
N HIS A 403 -12.73 24.28 0.90
CA HIS A 403 -13.81 24.69 0.01
C HIS A 403 -14.61 23.51 -0.58
N PHE A 404 -14.14 22.27 -0.48
CA PHE A 404 -14.84 21.11 -1.04
C PHE A 404 -15.85 20.50 -0.03
N ASP A 405 -17.13 20.52 -0.38
CA ASP A 405 -18.22 20.03 0.48
C ASP A 405 -18.16 18.50 0.65
N ALA A 406 -18.20 18.03 1.90
CA ALA A 406 -18.11 16.59 2.19
C ALA A 406 -19.30 15.78 1.65
N ASN A 407 -20.47 16.43 1.51
CA ASN A 407 -21.70 15.86 0.95
C ASN A 407 -21.85 16.10 -0.57
N PHE A 408 -20.82 16.62 -1.29
CA PHE A 408 -20.90 17.04 -2.70
C PHE A 408 -21.65 16.05 -3.61
N GLY A 409 -21.38 14.75 -3.48
CA GLY A 409 -22.07 13.72 -4.27
C GLY A 409 -23.57 13.56 -3.95
N LEU A 410 -23.97 13.71 -2.68
CA LEU A 410 -25.39 13.69 -2.29
C LEU A 410 -26.10 14.96 -2.75
N ASP A 411 -25.46 16.14 -2.62
CA ASP A 411 -26.07 17.41 -3.03
C ASP A 411 -26.35 17.45 -4.54
N ILE A 412 -25.48 16.86 -5.38
CA ILE A 412 -25.74 16.68 -6.83
C ILE A 412 -26.95 15.77 -7.08
N ILE A 413 -27.11 14.69 -6.31
CA ILE A 413 -28.21 13.74 -6.48
C ILE A 413 -29.54 14.33 -5.99
N CYS A 414 -29.55 15.01 -4.84
CA CYS A 414 -30.73 15.72 -4.37
C CYS A 414 -31.12 16.83 -5.38
N SER A 415 -30.15 17.52 -5.99
CA SER A 415 -30.40 18.48 -7.09
C SER A 415 -30.89 17.85 -8.40
N LEU A 416 -30.64 16.56 -8.64
CA LEU A 416 -31.18 15.82 -9.81
C LEU A 416 -32.64 15.39 -9.58
N TYR A 417 -33.03 15.25 -8.31
CA TYR A 417 -34.38 14.87 -7.86
C TYR A 417 -35.23 16.07 -7.39
N GLU A 418 -34.72 17.30 -7.53
CA GLU A 418 -35.36 18.55 -7.06
C GLU A 418 -35.66 18.57 -5.54
N ILE A 419 -34.83 17.88 -4.73
CA ILE A 419 -34.95 17.78 -3.26
C ILE A 419 -34.02 18.79 -2.56
N ASP A 420 -34.55 19.48 -1.55
CA ASP A 420 -33.80 20.37 -0.64
C ASP A 420 -32.58 19.66 0.01
N SER A 421 -31.37 20.05 -0.37
CA SER A 421 -30.11 19.56 0.22
C SER A 421 -30.01 19.80 1.74
N ASN A 422 -30.74 20.78 2.26
CA ASN A 422 -30.88 21.06 3.69
C ASN A 422 -31.38 19.85 4.51
N VAL A 423 -32.14 18.93 3.92
CA VAL A 423 -32.62 17.71 4.59
C VAL A 423 -31.45 16.81 4.97
N GLU A 424 -30.55 16.53 4.02
CA GLU A 424 -29.39 15.65 4.20
C GLU A 424 -28.29 16.35 4.99
N ARG A 425 -28.01 17.62 4.70
CA ARG A 425 -27.05 18.47 5.45
C ARG A 425 -27.37 18.51 6.95
N SER A 426 -28.66 18.48 7.33
CA SER A 426 -29.08 18.50 8.73
C SER A 426 -28.94 17.16 9.48
N ARG A 427 -28.73 16.03 8.80
CA ARG A 427 -28.56 14.67 9.36
C ARG A 427 -29.48 14.33 10.54
N LYS A 428 -30.76 14.70 10.43
CA LYS A 428 -31.75 14.45 11.48
C LYS A 428 -31.91 12.94 11.66
N LYS A 429 -31.81 12.47 12.92
CA LYS A 429 -32.16 11.09 13.26
C LYS A 429 -33.63 10.87 12.93
N GLU A 430 -33.91 9.78 12.23
CA GLU A 430 -35.26 9.31 11.94
C GLU A 430 -35.94 8.84 13.23
N ASN A 431 -37.27 8.82 13.27
CA ASN A 431 -37.96 8.20 14.41
C ASN A 431 -37.68 6.68 14.42
N TYR A 432 -37.45 6.10 15.59
CA TYR A 432 -36.97 4.72 15.72
C TYR A 432 -37.91 3.69 15.09
N ASP A 433 -39.22 3.87 15.23
CA ASP A 433 -40.21 2.93 14.69
C ASP A 433 -40.31 2.98 13.16
N GLN A 434 -40.29 4.20 12.59
CA GLN A 434 -40.25 4.43 11.14
C GLN A 434 -38.97 3.86 10.52
N GLN A 435 -37.83 4.11 11.19
CA GLN A 435 -36.54 3.53 10.84
C GLN A 435 -36.60 2.00 10.86
N LEU A 436 -37.15 1.41 11.92
CA LEU A 436 -37.28 -0.04 12.06
C LEU A 436 -38.20 -0.66 11.00
N GLU A 437 -39.28 0.02 10.61
CA GLU A 437 -40.19 -0.42 9.55
C GLU A 437 -39.54 -0.36 8.15
N ARG A 438 -38.92 0.78 7.80
CA ARG A 438 -38.12 0.96 6.57
C ARG A 438 -37.08 -0.16 6.42
N ILE A 439 -36.38 -0.45 7.52
CA ILE A 439 -35.35 -1.49 7.60
C ILE A 439 -35.94 -2.91 7.51
N LYS A 440 -37.11 -3.19 8.11
CA LYS A 440 -37.79 -4.49 8.02
C LYS A 440 -38.17 -4.80 6.56
N ASN A 441 -38.82 -3.86 5.87
CA ASN A 441 -39.23 -3.99 4.48
C ASN A 441 -38.02 -4.25 3.57
N PHE A 442 -36.98 -3.40 3.66
CA PHE A 442 -35.73 -3.60 2.91
C PHE A 442 -35.11 -4.97 3.19
N LYS A 443 -35.04 -5.40 4.45
CA LYS A 443 -34.47 -6.70 4.84
C LYS A 443 -35.28 -7.90 4.35
N GLN A 444 -36.61 -7.79 4.25
CA GLN A 444 -37.43 -8.84 3.65
C GLN A 444 -37.07 -9.02 2.18
N LYS A 445 -37.06 -7.93 1.39
CA LYS A 445 -36.62 -7.97 -0.01
C LYS A 445 -35.19 -8.50 -0.16
N TRP A 446 -34.27 -8.04 0.67
CA TRP A 446 -32.86 -8.45 0.64
C TRP A 446 -32.64 -9.94 0.97
N ASN A 447 -33.34 -10.46 1.99
CA ASN A 447 -33.27 -11.88 2.35
C ASN A 447 -33.93 -12.80 1.30
N ASN A 448 -34.77 -12.27 0.41
CA ASN A 448 -35.37 -13.02 -0.71
C ASN A 448 -34.49 -13.02 -1.98
N PHE A 449 -33.35 -12.30 -1.97
CA PHE A 449 -32.43 -12.18 -3.11
C PHE A 449 -31.08 -12.90 -2.88
N ILE A 450 -30.67 -13.09 -1.62
CA ILE A 450 -29.48 -13.87 -1.22
C ILE A 450 -29.77 -15.36 -1.26
#